data_AF-A0A7J4NQF5-F1
#
_entry.id   AF-A0A7J4NQF5-F1
#
_cell.length_a   1.000
_cell.length_b   1.000
_cell.length_c   1.000
_cell.angle_alpha   90.00
_cell.angle_beta   90.00
_cell.angle_gamma   90.00
#
_symmetry.space_group_name_H-M   'P 1'
#
loop_
_entity.id
_entity.type
_entity.pdbx_description
1 polymer ?
#
loop_
_entity_poly.entity_id
_entity_poly.type
_entity_poly.pdbx_seq_one_letter_code
_entity_poly.pdbx_strand_id
1 'polypeptide(L)'
;MTYDRDDFDQPVEDYDLRSTETISDLLRQMKSAGGFTATKLIDARDILQNAISETKSGNEDKKVLNWLSFPACLMATGTRGFFHEAVRSRAYNVISTTCGTLDHDIARTFRDYYHGSFDLDDVLLGNVGLNRLGNVIVPN
;
A
#
# COMPACT_ATOMS: atom_id res chain seq x y z
N MET A 1 14.45 28.41 -17.80
CA MET A 1 13.55 27.53 -18.57
C MET A 1 12.39 28.38 -19.02
N THR A 2 12.02 28.30 -20.30
CA THR A 2 10.82 28.92 -20.88
C THR A 2 9.90 27.79 -21.32
N TYR A 3 8.60 27.96 -21.16
CA TYR A 3 7.57 27.03 -21.62
C TYR A 3 6.88 27.61 -22.88
N ASP A 4 6.52 26.76 -23.83
CA ASP A 4 5.69 27.06 -24.99
C ASP A 4 4.28 26.46 -24.79
N ARG A 5 3.28 26.99 -25.51
CA ARG A 5 1.92 26.41 -25.56
C ARG A 5 1.97 24.96 -26.04
N ASP A 6 2.84 24.67 -27.01
CA ASP A 6 2.92 23.36 -27.64
C ASP A 6 3.66 22.31 -26.77
N ASP A 7 4.15 22.70 -25.59
CA ASP A 7 4.71 21.77 -24.60
C ASP A 7 3.64 20.91 -23.89
N PHE A 8 2.35 21.23 -24.09
CA PHE A 8 1.22 20.57 -23.42
C PHE A 8 0.29 19.88 -24.44
N ASP A 9 0.43 18.56 -24.58
CA ASP A 9 -0.23 17.76 -25.62
C ASP A 9 -1.21 16.70 -25.08
N GLN A 10 -1.25 16.45 -23.77
CA GLN A 10 -2.16 15.50 -23.14
C GLN A 10 -3.37 16.20 -22.51
N PRO A 11 -4.59 16.04 -23.05
CA PRO A 11 -5.79 16.61 -22.45
C PRO A 11 -6.16 15.87 -21.16
N VAL A 12 -6.80 16.59 -20.25
CA VAL A 12 -7.48 16.00 -19.10
C VAL A 12 -8.79 15.38 -19.58
N GLU A 13 -9.00 14.11 -19.27
CA GLU A 13 -10.18 13.36 -19.67
C GLU A 13 -11.07 13.04 -18.46
N ASP A 14 -12.39 13.24 -18.62
CA ASP A 14 -13.39 12.86 -17.63
C ASP A 14 -13.55 11.34 -17.57
N TYR A 15 -13.92 10.81 -16.40
CA TYR A 15 -14.33 9.42 -16.27
C TYR A 15 -15.65 9.15 -17.02
N ASP A 16 -15.68 8.10 -17.84
CA ASP A 16 -16.92 7.57 -18.41
C ASP A 16 -17.39 6.35 -17.63
N LEU A 17 -18.09 6.61 -16.53
CA LEU A 17 -18.57 5.55 -15.64
C LEU A 17 -19.61 4.61 -16.28
N ARG A 18 -20.18 4.99 -17.43
CA ARG A 18 -21.13 4.14 -18.17
C ARG A 18 -20.44 3.02 -18.94
N SER A 19 -19.18 3.24 -19.35
CA SER A 19 -18.35 2.24 -20.04
C SER A 19 -17.39 1.51 -19.09
N THR A 20 -17.40 1.86 -17.80
CA THR A 20 -16.59 1.20 -16.76
C THR A 20 -17.27 -0.07 -16.27
N GLU A 21 -16.80 -1.23 -16.74
CA GLU A 21 -17.31 -2.54 -16.29
C GLU A 21 -16.48 -3.13 -15.14
N THR A 22 -15.17 -2.81 -15.10
CA THR A 22 -14.24 -3.37 -14.10
C THR A 22 -13.47 -2.29 -13.35
N ILE A 23 -12.92 -2.67 -12.19
CA ILE A 23 -11.99 -1.81 -11.43
C ILE A 23 -10.75 -1.46 -12.28
N SER A 24 -10.31 -2.37 -13.16
CA SER A 24 -9.18 -2.12 -14.06
C SER A 24 -9.48 -1.02 -15.07
N ASP A 25 -10.74 -0.89 -15.51
CA ASP A 25 -11.14 0.17 -16.44
C ASP A 25 -11.13 1.52 -15.73
N LEU A 26 -11.65 1.58 -14.50
CA LEU A 26 -11.58 2.78 -13.67
C LEU A 26 -10.12 3.20 -13.43
N LEU A 27 -9.26 2.26 -13.03
CA LEU A 27 -7.84 2.52 -12.81
C LEU A 27 -7.13 2.97 -14.10
N ARG A 28 -7.53 2.46 -15.28
CA ARG A 28 -6.96 2.94 -16.56
C ARG A 28 -7.36 4.39 -16.83
N GLN A 29 -8.61 4.76 -16.58
CA GLN A 29 -9.08 6.13 -16.78
C GLN A 29 -8.42 7.14 -15.82
N MET A 30 -8.01 6.71 -14.62
CA MET A 30 -7.23 7.55 -13.69
C MET A 30 -5.89 8.04 -14.27
N LYS A 31 -5.38 7.41 -15.33
CA LYS A 31 -4.14 7.81 -16.02
C LYS A 31 -4.30 9.13 -16.79
N SER A 32 -5.42 9.33 -17.49
CA SER A 32 -5.71 10.55 -18.26
C SER A 32 -6.52 11.61 -17.50
N ALA A 33 -6.86 11.36 -16.23
CA ALA A 33 -7.63 12.28 -15.38
C ALA A 33 -6.90 13.57 -14.96
N GLY A 34 -5.70 13.85 -15.49
CA GLY A 34 -5.07 15.17 -15.36
C GLY A 34 -4.29 15.45 -14.08
N GLY A 35 -4.02 14.45 -13.23
CA GLY A 35 -3.04 14.57 -12.14
C GLY A 35 -3.58 14.38 -10.72
N PHE A 36 -2.90 15.01 -9.75
CA PHE A 36 -3.08 14.80 -8.31
C PHE A 36 -2.93 13.33 -7.90
N THR A 37 -3.75 12.84 -6.96
CA THR A 37 -3.64 11.49 -6.41
C THR A 37 -4.05 10.42 -7.43
N ALA A 38 -4.95 10.75 -8.37
CA ALA A 38 -5.47 9.77 -9.31
C ALA A 38 -4.36 9.21 -10.21
N THR A 39 -3.68 10.08 -10.94
CA THR A 39 -2.56 9.69 -11.82
C THR A 39 -1.41 9.10 -11.01
N LYS A 40 -1.08 9.66 -9.84
CA LYS A 40 -0.04 9.13 -8.95
C LYS A 40 -0.29 7.68 -8.52
N LEU A 41 -1.55 7.31 -8.27
CA LEU A 41 -1.89 5.95 -7.86
C LEU A 41 -1.61 4.94 -8.98
N ILE A 42 -1.92 5.31 -10.23
CA ILE A 42 -1.74 4.44 -11.39
C ILE A 42 -0.27 4.34 -11.76
N ASP A 43 0.45 5.46 -11.75
CA ASP A 43 1.88 5.45 -11.99
C ASP A 43 2.60 4.60 -10.94
N ALA A 44 2.22 4.74 -9.66
CA ALA A 44 2.78 3.91 -8.58
C ALA A 44 2.47 2.43 -8.79
N ARG A 45 1.25 2.08 -9.23
CA ARG A 45 0.85 0.70 -9.54
C ARG A 45 1.65 0.14 -10.71
N ASP A 46 1.80 0.88 -11.81
CA ASP A 46 2.56 0.47 -13.00
C ASP A 46 4.05 0.28 -12.64
N ILE A 47 4.64 1.21 -11.90
CA ILE A 47 6.03 1.11 -11.40
C ILE A 47 6.20 -0.14 -10.53
N LEU A 48 5.30 -0.37 -9.57
CA LEU A 48 5.37 -1.50 -8.66
C LEU A 48 5.23 -2.83 -9.39
N GLN A 49 4.27 -2.93 -10.32
CA GLN A 49 4.04 -4.13 -11.11
C GLN A 49 5.26 -4.46 -11.98
N ASN A 50 5.86 -3.45 -12.62
CA ASN A 50 7.06 -3.64 -13.43
C ASN A 50 8.26 -4.08 -12.58
N ALA A 51 8.50 -3.42 -11.44
CA ALA A 51 9.59 -3.79 -10.53
C ALA A 51 9.46 -5.24 -10.02
N ILE A 52 8.25 -5.65 -9.63
CA ILE A 52 7.98 -7.03 -9.18
C ILE A 52 8.16 -8.02 -10.34
N SER A 53 7.66 -7.69 -11.54
CA SER A 53 7.80 -8.54 -12.73
C SER A 53 9.26 -8.76 -13.08
N GLU A 54 10.07 -7.70 -13.12
CA GLU A 54 11.50 -7.79 -13.42
C GLU A 54 12.25 -8.59 -12.34
N THR A 55 11.92 -8.38 -11.05
CA THR A 55 12.46 -9.15 -9.92
C THR A 55 12.22 -10.66 -10.07
N LYS A 56 11.07 -11.04 -10.63
CA LYS A 56 10.64 -12.45 -10.78
C LYS A 56 10.98 -13.05 -12.15
N SER A 57 11.45 -12.24 -13.11
CA SER A 57 11.65 -12.64 -14.50
C SER A 57 12.72 -13.72 -14.71
N GLY A 58 13.63 -13.90 -13.75
CA GLY A 58 14.78 -14.81 -13.87
C GLY A 58 15.80 -14.37 -14.92
N ASN A 59 15.64 -13.18 -15.51
CA ASN A 59 16.54 -12.63 -16.50
C ASN A 59 17.80 -12.10 -15.82
N GLU A 60 18.94 -12.76 -16.05
CA GLU A 60 20.21 -12.37 -15.43
C GLU A 60 20.74 -11.01 -15.89
N ASP A 61 20.33 -10.55 -17.08
CA ASP A 61 20.70 -9.25 -17.65
C ASP A 61 19.86 -8.09 -17.10
N LYS A 62 18.74 -8.39 -16.41
CA LYS A 62 17.81 -7.40 -15.84
C LYS A 62 17.59 -7.63 -14.35
N LYS A 63 18.68 -7.68 -13.57
CA LYS A 63 18.58 -7.78 -12.11
C LYS A 63 18.17 -6.43 -11.51
N VAL A 64 16.97 -6.38 -10.96
CA VAL A 64 16.48 -5.23 -10.20
C VAL A 64 16.65 -5.52 -8.71
N LEU A 65 17.23 -4.57 -7.97
CA LEU A 65 17.18 -4.60 -6.51
C LEU A 65 15.85 -4.01 -6.06
N ASN A 66 14.88 -4.87 -5.72
CA ASN A 66 13.57 -4.43 -5.27
C ASN A 66 13.53 -4.43 -3.73
N TRP A 67 13.56 -3.23 -3.14
CA TRP A 67 13.61 -3.00 -1.70
C TRP A 67 12.26 -2.49 -1.19
N LEU A 68 11.65 -3.23 -0.26
CA LEU A 68 10.48 -2.78 0.49
C LEU A 68 10.84 -2.25 1.88
N SER A 69 10.44 -1.02 2.20
CA SER A 69 10.53 -0.48 3.57
C SER A 69 9.19 0.03 4.08
N PHE A 70 8.90 -0.24 5.36
CA PHE A 70 7.62 0.13 5.95
C PHE A 70 7.65 0.17 7.50
N PRO A 71 6.81 0.99 8.15
CA PRO A 71 6.69 1.01 9.61
C PRO A 71 5.81 -0.13 10.15
N ALA A 72 6.06 -0.55 11.39
CA ALA A 72 5.35 -1.65 12.04
C ALA A 72 3.83 -1.48 12.14
N CYS A 73 3.32 -0.24 12.19
CA CYS A 73 1.89 0.00 12.41
C CYS A 73 1.00 -0.61 11.31
N LEU A 74 1.52 -0.79 10.09
CA LEU A 74 0.78 -1.43 9.00
C LEU A 74 0.45 -2.90 9.31
N MET A 75 1.30 -3.60 10.07
CA MET A 75 1.10 -5.01 10.46
C MET A 75 -0.08 -5.21 11.41
N ALA A 76 -0.46 -4.17 12.16
CA ALA A 76 -1.65 -4.19 13.00
C ALA A 76 -2.96 -4.07 12.21
N THR A 77 -2.90 -3.70 10.92
CA THR A 77 -4.07 -3.49 10.07
C THR A 77 -4.32 -4.64 9.09
N GLY A 78 -5.37 -4.55 8.28
CA GLY A 78 -5.61 -5.47 7.16
C GLY A 78 -4.48 -5.50 6.12
N THR A 79 -3.65 -4.46 6.05
CA THR A 79 -2.52 -4.41 5.09
C THR A 79 -1.41 -5.43 5.40
N ARG A 80 -1.42 -6.07 6.59
CA ARG A 80 -0.60 -7.25 6.89
C ARG A 80 -0.61 -8.30 5.76
N GLY A 81 -1.77 -8.50 5.12
CA GLY A 81 -1.92 -9.45 4.02
C GLY A 81 -1.03 -9.14 2.81
N PHE A 82 -0.78 -7.85 2.52
CA PHE A 82 0.15 -7.43 1.47
C PHE A 82 1.58 -7.88 1.78
N PHE A 83 2.07 -7.66 3.00
CA PHE A 83 3.43 -8.03 3.39
C PHE A 83 3.63 -9.55 3.41
N HIS A 84 2.62 -10.30 3.86
CA HIS A 84 2.64 -11.75 3.78
C HIS A 84 2.78 -12.22 2.32
N GLU A 85 2.01 -11.65 1.39
CA GLU A 85 2.11 -11.98 -0.03
C GLU A 85 3.44 -11.54 -0.64
N ALA A 86 3.94 -10.37 -0.27
CA ALA A 86 5.22 -9.84 -0.72
C ALA A 86 6.38 -10.79 -0.41
N VAL A 87 6.40 -11.35 0.81
CA VAL A 87 7.38 -12.36 1.25
C VAL A 87 7.14 -13.69 0.55
N ARG A 88 5.91 -14.22 0.59
CA ARG A 88 5.55 -15.53 0.03
C ARG A 88 5.89 -15.64 -1.45
N SER A 89 5.60 -14.59 -2.20
CA SER A 89 5.80 -14.54 -3.65
C SER A 89 7.23 -14.16 -4.07
N ARG A 90 8.13 -13.89 -3.10
CA ARG A 90 9.49 -13.38 -3.32
C ARG A 90 9.51 -12.15 -4.25
N ALA A 91 8.53 -11.26 -4.07
CA ALA A 91 8.39 -10.07 -4.90
C ALA A 91 9.49 -9.01 -4.63
N TYR A 92 10.12 -9.07 -3.46
CA TYR A 92 11.17 -8.16 -3.02
C TYR A 92 12.39 -8.95 -2.54
N ASN A 93 13.58 -8.37 -2.74
CA ASN A 93 14.84 -8.98 -2.35
C ASN A 93 15.35 -8.48 -0.99
N VAL A 94 14.94 -7.27 -0.60
CA VAL A 94 15.32 -6.65 0.67
C VAL A 94 14.08 -6.11 1.36
N ILE A 95 13.94 -6.42 2.65
CA ILE A 95 12.89 -5.88 3.50
C ILE A 95 13.56 -5.15 4.67
N SER A 96 13.20 -3.89 4.88
CA SER A 96 13.63 -3.09 6.02
C SER A 96 12.42 -2.55 6.78
N THR A 97 12.31 -2.86 8.06
CA THR A 97 11.15 -2.48 8.87
C THR A 97 11.54 -2.33 10.34
N THR A 98 10.65 -1.79 11.15
CA THR A 98 10.88 -1.57 12.58
C THR A 98 10.53 -2.82 13.40
N CYS A 99 11.09 -2.98 14.60
CA CYS A 99 10.94 -4.18 15.44
C CYS A 99 9.49 -4.61 15.68
N GLY A 100 8.57 -3.66 15.88
CA GLY A 100 7.14 -3.92 16.10
C GLY A 100 6.44 -4.72 14.99
N THR A 101 7.05 -4.85 13.81
CA THR A 101 6.53 -5.69 12.73
C THR A 101 6.43 -7.14 13.16
N LEU A 102 7.47 -7.67 13.82
CA LEU A 102 7.47 -9.05 14.31
C LEU A 102 6.48 -9.21 15.47
N ASP A 103 6.42 -8.24 16.38
CA ASP A 103 5.53 -8.28 17.53
C ASP A 103 4.06 -8.36 17.10
N HIS A 104 3.63 -7.48 16.19
CA HIS A 104 2.26 -7.49 15.66
C HIS A 104 1.98 -8.72 14.80
N ASP A 105 2.93 -9.17 13.98
CA ASP A 105 2.74 -10.34 13.13
C ASP A 105 2.49 -11.60 13.97
N ILE A 106 3.33 -11.83 14.98
CA ILE A 106 3.22 -12.96 15.92
C ILE A 106 1.95 -12.82 16.76
N ALA A 107 1.70 -11.68 17.39
CA ALA A 107 0.53 -11.47 18.24
C ALA A 107 -0.78 -11.76 17.51
N ARG A 108 -0.88 -11.37 16.23
CA ARG A 108 -2.05 -11.61 15.38
C ARG A 108 -2.23 -13.05 14.89
N THR A 109 -1.30 -13.95 15.21
CA THR A 109 -1.52 -15.40 15.09
C THR A 109 -2.20 -16.00 16.32
N PHE A 110 -2.13 -15.31 17.46
CA PHE A 110 -2.70 -15.77 18.73
C PHE A 110 -4.04 -15.10 19.05
N ARG A 111 -4.20 -13.82 18.71
CA ARG A 111 -5.41 -13.05 19.02
C ARG A 111 -5.77 -12.07 17.92
N ASP A 112 -7.07 -11.83 17.78
CA ASP A 112 -7.59 -10.83 16.85
C ASP A 112 -7.35 -9.41 17.37
N TYR A 113 -7.12 -8.52 16.41
CA TYR A 113 -7.13 -7.08 16.62
C TYR A 113 -8.45 -6.53 16.07
N TYR A 114 -8.97 -5.48 16.69
CA TYR A 114 -10.31 -4.97 16.39
C TYR A 114 -10.26 -3.54 15.88
N HIS A 115 -11.21 -3.18 15.01
CA HIS A 115 -11.40 -1.79 14.62
C HIS A 115 -12.01 -1.00 15.79
N GLY A 116 -11.45 0.18 16.05
CA GLY A 116 -11.90 1.12 17.06
C GLY A 116 -11.94 2.54 16.51
N SER A 117 -11.69 3.53 17.37
CA SER A 117 -11.66 4.95 17.01
C SER A 117 -10.38 5.62 17.51
N PHE A 118 -10.01 6.73 16.87
CA PHE A 118 -8.93 7.60 17.35
C PHE A 118 -9.31 8.34 18.64
N ASP A 119 -10.60 8.53 18.90
CA ASP A 119 -11.13 9.33 20.01
C ASP A 119 -11.40 8.51 21.30
N LEU A 120 -10.87 7.29 21.38
CA LEU A 120 -11.03 6.44 22.56
C LEU A 120 -10.15 6.90 23.72
N ASP A 121 -10.67 6.80 24.93
CA ASP A 121 -9.96 7.12 26.17
C ASP A 121 -9.01 5.97 26.56
N ASP A 122 -7.70 6.24 26.55
CA ASP A 122 -6.67 5.24 26.82
C ASP A 122 -6.67 4.76 28.29
N VAL A 123 -7.14 5.57 29.25
CA VAL A 123 -7.27 5.16 30.66
C VAL A 123 -8.39 4.13 30.79
N LEU A 124 -9.54 4.39 30.15
CA LEU A 124 -10.65 3.44 30.18
C LEU A 124 -10.31 2.13 29.45
N LEU A 125 -9.60 2.21 28.32
CA LEU A 125 -9.09 1.02 27.63
C LEU A 125 -8.13 0.21 28.51
N GLY A 126 -7.18 0.89 29.16
CA GLY A 126 -6.24 0.25 30.08
C GLY A 126 -6.91 -0.49 31.23
N ASN A 127 -7.98 0.09 31.80
CA ASN A 127 -8.75 -0.52 32.89
C ASN A 127 -9.43 -1.85 32.51
N VAL A 128 -9.68 -2.07 31.22
CA VAL A 128 -10.27 -3.33 30.71
C VAL A 128 -9.26 -4.19 29.94
N GLY A 129 -7.96 -3.89 30.07
CA GLY A 129 -6.89 -4.68 29.47
C GLY A 129 -6.82 -4.54 27.95
N LEU A 130 -7.09 -3.34 27.41
CA LEU A 130 -6.99 -3.04 25.99
C LEU A 130 -5.92 -1.96 25.76
N ASN A 131 -5.13 -2.14 24.71
CA ASN A 131 -4.26 -1.10 24.15
C ASN A 131 -4.84 -0.57 22.84
N ARG A 132 -4.37 0.61 22.41
CA ARG A 132 -4.74 1.21 21.13
C ARG A 132 -3.51 1.54 20.29
N LEU A 133 -3.62 1.24 18.99
CA LEU A 133 -2.67 1.64 17.95
C LEU A 133 -3.44 2.41 16.88
N GLY A 134 -3.47 3.74 16.98
CA GLY A 134 -4.30 4.59 16.13
C GLY A 134 -5.79 4.33 16.37
N ASN A 135 -6.48 3.71 15.41
CA ASN A 135 -7.86 3.25 15.52
C ASN A 135 -7.98 1.71 15.54
N VAL A 136 -6.91 1.01 15.92
CA VAL A 136 -6.90 -0.45 16.10
C VAL A 136 -6.78 -0.77 17.59
N ILE A 137 -7.60 -1.68 18.08
CA ILE A 137 -7.63 -2.15 19.47
C ILE A 137 -6.94 -3.49 19.58
N VAL A 138 -6.02 -3.57 20.53
CA VAL A 138 -5.15 -4.71 20.78
C VAL A 138 -5.42 -5.22 22.21
N PRO A 139 -6.03 -6.40 22.37
CA PRO A 139 -6.20 -7.00 23.69
C PRO A 139 -4.84 -7.35 24.32
N ASN A 140 -4.72 -7.10 25.64
CA ASN A 140 -3.58 -7.54 26.44
C ASN A 140 -3.46 -9.08 26.50
#